data_AF-A0A358C2C3-F1
#
_entry.id   AF-A0A358C2C3-F1
#
_cell.length_a   1.000
_cell.length_b   1.000
_cell.length_c   1.000
_cell.angle_alpha   90.00
_cell.angle_beta   90.00
_cell.angle_gamma   90.00
#
_symmetry.space_group_name_H-M   'P 1'
#
loop_
_entity.id
_entity.type
_entity.pdbx_description
1 polymer ?
#
loop_
_entity_poly.entity_id
_entity_poly.type
_entity_poly.pdbx_seq_one_letter_code
_entity_poly.pdbx_strand_id
1 'polypeptide(L)'
;MSSKNHRDGGKFRGHTTVIDAAIPVLDALSALDVVTGISIGIIEKTKSVSAIVVNYKLTVSGFEVKVRGNKYVQTFYVFFNKRAEWVVARMLDKDFPKPEKGKGKRKKQGGKARKARNHPIANDFN
;
A
#
# COMPACT_ATOMS: atom_id res chain seq x y z
N MET A 1 31.09 -5.24 2.86
CA MET A 1 29.84 -4.89 3.59
C MET A 1 28.68 -5.05 2.62
N SER A 2 27.81 -6.05 2.79
CA SER A 2 26.68 -6.27 1.88
C SER A 2 25.58 -5.28 2.20
N SER A 3 25.27 -4.39 1.25
CA SER A 3 24.22 -3.38 1.34
C SER A 3 22.85 -4.07 1.34
N LYS A 4 22.34 -4.36 2.54
CA LYS A 4 21.08 -5.11 2.78
C LYS A 4 19.86 -4.64 1.97
N ASN A 5 19.85 -3.39 1.50
CA ASN A 5 18.71 -2.77 0.83
C ASN A 5 19.00 -2.35 -0.62
N HIS A 6 20.11 -2.83 -1.19
CA HIS A 6 20.49 -2.55 -2.57
C HIS A 6 20.20 -3.76 -3.44
N ARG A 7 19.38 -3.57 -4.47
CA ARG A 7 19.09 -4.59 -5.48
C ARG A 7 19.62 -4.08 -6.81
N ASP A 8 20.63 -4.78 -7.32
CA ASP A 8 21.24 -4.52 -8.61
C ASP A 8 21.55 -5.85 -9.32
N GLY A 9 21.40 -5.86 -10.65
CA GLY A 9 21.62 -7.01 -11.52
C GLY A 9 20.42 -7.97 -11.70
N GLY A 10 20.57 -8.89 -12.67
CA GLY A 10 19.57 -9.91 -13.01
C GLY A 10 18.30 -9.32 -13.62
N LYS A 11 17.15 -9.53 -12.98
CA LYS A 11 15.85 -8.99 -13.41
C LYS A 11 15.65 -7.53 -12.97
N PHE A 12 16.46 -7.00 -12.07
CA PHE A 12 16.31 -5.63 -11.58
C PHE A 12 16.94 -4.64 -12.55
N ARG A 13 16.17 -3.63 -12.97
CA ARG A 13 16.62 -2.55 -13.84
C ARG A 13 16.81 -1.28 -13.02
N GLY A 14 18.08 -0.91 -12.79
CA GLY A 14 18.51 0.33 -12.13
C GLY A 14 19.03 0.16 -10.69
N HIS A 15 19.88 1.08 -10.26
CA HIS A 15 20.35 1.19 -8.87
C HIS A 15 19.37 2.00 -8.04
N THR A 16 18.53 1.34 -7.26
CA THR A 16 17.55 2.05 -6.42
C THR A 16 17.44 1.43 -5.04
N THR A 17 17.37 2.30 -4.04
CA THR A 17 17.07 1.93 -2.65
C THR A 17 15.70 1.30 -2.57
N VAL A 18 15.58 0.19 -1.85
CA VAL A 18 14.31 -0.50 -1.62
C VAL A 18 13.92 -0.32 -0.15
N ILE A 19 12.64 -0.03 0.12
CA ILE A 19 12.13 -0.02 1.49
C ILE A 19 12.04 -1.45 2.04
N ASP A 20 12.30 -1.65 3.34
CA ASP A 20 12.33 -2.98 3.95
C ASP A 20 11.04 -3.80 3.70
N ALA A 21 9.88 -3.13 3.69
CA ALA A 21 8.60 -3.75 3.42
C ALA A 21 8.44 -4.30 1.99
N ALA A 22 9.18 -3.76 1.02
CA ALA A 22 9.11 -4.17 -0.39
C ALA A 22 10.05 -5.33 -0.72
N ILE A 23 11.07 -5.59 0.12
CA ILE A 23 12.04 -6.68 -0.06
C ILE A 23 11.36 -8.04 -0.28
N PRO A 24 10.45 -8.53 0.60
CA PRO A 24 9.86 -9.85 0.42
C PRO A 24 9.02 -9.97 -0.86
N VAL A 25 8.38 -8.88 -1.28
CA VAL A 25 7.58 -8.86 -2.51
C VAL A 25 8.48 -8.95 -3.74
N LEU A 26 9.58 -8.20 -3.73
CA LEU A 26 10.56 -8.21 -4.82
C LEU A 26 11.29 -9.56 -4.93
N ASP A 27 11.63 -10.18 -3.79
CA ASP A 27 12.25 -11.51 -3.77
C ASP A 27 11.33 -12.55 -4.38
N ALA A 28 10.06 -12.60 -3.95
CA ALA A 28 9.07 -13.52 -4.49
C ALA A 28 8.88 -13.33 -6.01
N LEU A 29 8.81 -12.07 -6.47
CA LEU A 29 8.64 -11.76 -7.90
C LEU A 29 9.87 -12.12 -8.73
N SER A 30 11.07 -11.88 -8.19
CA SER A 30 12.32 -12.19 -8.90
C SER A 30 12.52 -13.69 -9.10
N ALA A 31 12.01 -14.51 -8.18
CA ALA A 31 12.05 -15.97 -8.25
C ALA A 31 11.12 -16.57 -9.32
N LEU A 32 10.16 -15.79 -9.85
CA LEU A 32 9.28 -16.27 -10.92
C LEU A 32 9.95 -16.15 -12.30
N ASP A 33 10.14 -17.28 -12.99
CA ASP A 33 10.74 -17.30 -14.34
C ASP A 33 9.95 -16.50 -15.38
N VAL A 34 8.65 -16.35 -15.17
CA VAL A 34 7.77 -15.58 -16.05
C VAL A 34 7.98 -14.06 -15.96
N VAL A 35 8.66 -13.58 -14.91
CA VAL A 35 9.00 -12.17 -14.74
C VAL A 35 10.26 -11.87 -15.55
N THR A 36 10.12 -11.00 -16.54
CA THR A 36 11.20 -10.61 -17.46
C THR A 36 12.02 -9.43 -16.95
N GLY A 37 11.47 -8.65 -16.02
CA GLY A 37 12.19 -7.56 -15.39
C GLY A 37 11.38 -6.87 -14.31
N ILE A 38 12.08 -6.15 -13.44
CA ILE A 38 11.51 -5.35 -12.37
C ILE A 38 12.19 -3.98 -12.41
N SER A 39 11.42 -2.92 -12.57
CA SER A 39 11.91 -1.53 -12.47
C SER A 39 11.48 -0.96 -11.12
N ILE A 40 12.46 -0.68 -10.27
CA ILE A 40 12.22 -0.08 -8.96
C ILE A 40 11.93 1.41 -9.17
N GLY A 41 10.75 1.85 -8.77
CA GLY A 41 10.27 3.20 -8.98
C GLY A 41 10.42 4.10 -7.74
N ILE A 42 9.42 4.95 -7.54
CA ILE A 42 9.44 6.07 -6.59
C ILE A 42 9.19 5.59 -5.15
N ILE A 43 9.92 6.19 -4.20
CA ILE A 43 9.62 6.14 -2.77
C ILE A 43 8.91 7.44 -2.37
N GLU A 44 7.69 7.31 -1.89
CA GLU A 44 6.91 8.44 -1.36
C GLU A 44 6.77 8.31 0.16
N LYS A 45 6.95 9.43 0.88
CA LYS A 45 6.67 9.47 2.32
C LYS A 45 5.16 9.55 2.55
N THR A 46 4.63 8.73 3.43
CA THR A 46 3.19 8.68 3.76
C THR A 46 2.94 8.75 5.25
N LYS A 47 1.67 8.85 5.64
CA LYS A 47 1.24 8.77 7.05
C LYS A 47 1.58 7.38 7.60
N SER A 48 2.11 7.38 8.83
CA SER A 48 2.43 6.16 9.57
C SER A 48 1.22 5.24 9.66
N VAL A 49 1.39 3.99 9.23
CA VAL A 49 0.39 2.93 9.36
C VAL A 49 1.03 1.70 9.99
N SER A 50 0.22 0.95 10.74
CA SER A 50 0.66 -0.27 11.43
C SER A 50 0.78 -1.49 10.52
N ALA A 51 0.09 -1.51 9.38
CA ALA A 51 0.03 -2.66 8.48
C ALA A 51 0.77 -2.40 7.17
N ILE A 52 1.53 -3.41 6.73
CA ILE A 52 2.09 -3.46 5.37
C ILE A 52 0.95 -3.82 4.42
N VAL A 53 0.79 -3.05 3.35
CA VAL A 53 -0.25 -3.29 2.34
C VAL A 53 0.39 -3.36 0.97
N VAL A 54 0.17 -4.46 0.27
CA VAL A 54 0.55 -4.62 -1.13
C VAL A 54 -0.68 -4.43 -2.00
N ASN A 55 -0.59 -3.54 -2.98
CA ASN A 55 -1.63 -3.34 -3.97
C ASN A 55 -0.98 -3.35 -5.35
N TYR A 56 -1.67 -3.86 -6.36
CA TYR A 56 -1.14 -3.89 -7.72
C TYR A 56 -2.24 -3.59 -8.72
N LYS A 57 -1.84 -3.03 -9.87
CA LYS A 57 -2.73 -2.75 -11.00
C LYS A 57 -2.07 -3.20 -12.30
N LEU A 58 -2.86 -3.74 -13.21
CA LEU A 58 -2.40 -4.09 -14.55
C LEU A 58 -2.06 -2.82 -15.34
N THR A 59 -0.95 -2.86 -16.05
CA THR A 59 -0.49 -1.85 -17.00
C THR A 59 -0.27 -2.50 -18.36
N VAL A 60 0.08 -1.70 -19.38
CA VAL A 60 0.28 -2.19 -20.75
C VAL A 60 1.36 -3.27 -20.85
N SER A 61 2.38 -3.21 -19.98
CA SER A 61 3.57 -4.05 -20.05
C SER A 61 3.78 -4.96 -18.82
N GLY A 62 2.82 -4.97 -17.87
CA GLY A 62 2.88 -5.85 -16.70
C GLY A 62 2.08 -5.31 -15.51
N PHE A 63 2.63 -5.35 -14.30
CA PHE A 63 1.98 -4.82 -13.10
C PHE A 63 2.72 -3.60 -12.55
N GLU A 64 1.97 -2.57 -12.17
CA GLU A 64 2.45 -1.57 -11.22
C GLU A 64 2.08 -2.05 -9.81
N VAL A 65 3.09 -2.30 -8.99
CA VAL A 65 2.95 -2.78 -7.62
C VAL A 65 3.32 -1.65 -6.66
N LYS A 66 2.45 -1.42 -5.68
CA LYS A 66 2.62 -0.46 -4.60
C LYS A 66 2.71 -1.21 -3.29
N VAL A 67 3.85 -1.09 -2.63
CA VAL A 67 4.07 -1.63 -1.30
C VAL A 67 4.09 -0.49 -0.31
N ARG A 68 3.08 -0.46 0.55
CA ARG A 68 2.99 0.48 1.65
C ARG A 68 3.66 -0.13 2.87
N GLY A 69 4.80 0.43 3.25
CA GLY A 69 5.41 0.20 4.56
C GLY A 69 4.85 1.16 5.61
N ASN A 70 5.51 1.23 6.76
CA ASN A 70 5.06 2.07 7.89
C ASN A 70 4.99 3.56 7.51
N LYS A 71 6.11 4.16 7.09
CA LYS A 71 6.22 5.60 6.78
C LYS A 71 6.41 5.93 5.30
N TYR A 72 6.56 4.90 4.46
CA TYR A 72 6.90 5.06 3.05
C TYR A 72 6.06 4.12 2.19
N VAL A 73 5.77 4.55 0.97
CA VAL A 73 5.20 3.73 -0.10
C VAL A 73 6.25 3.61 -1.20
N GLN A 74 6.58 2.38 -1.58
CA GLN A 74 7.39 2.09 -2.74
C GLN A 74 6.49 1.68 -3.89
N THR A 75 6.60 2.36 -5.03
CA THR A 75 6.02 1.90 -6.28
C THR A 75 7.12 1.26 -7.13
N PHE A 76 6.84 0.13 -7.76
CA PHE A 76 7.71 -0.50 -8.74
C PHE A 76 6.88 -1.19 -9.83
N TYR A 77 7.53 -1.46 -10.95
CA TYR A 77 6.91 -2.06 -12.13
C TYR A 77 7.49 -3.44 -12.37
N VAL A 78 6.62 -4.42 -12.56
CA VAL A 78 6.96 -5.82 -12.85
C VAL A 78 6.56 -6.09 -14.29
N PHE A 79 7.52 -6.49 -15.11
CA PHE A 79 7.32 -6.82 -16.51
C PHE A 79 7.21 -8.34 -16.68
N PHE A 80 6.22 -8.78 -17.45
CA PHE A 80 5.97 -10.17 -17.78
C PHE A 80 5.19 -10.26 -19.09
N ASN A 81 5.18 -11.43 -19.71
CA ASN A 81 4.31 -11.68 -20.87
C ASN A 81 2.84 -11.72 -20.42
N LYS A 82 1.93 -11.12 -21.18
CA LYS A 82 0.47 -11.11 -20.90
C LYS A 82 -0.11 -12.49 -20.57
N ARG A 83 0.42 -13.57 -21.17
CA ARG A 83 0.00 -14.95 -20.87
C ARG A 83 0.29 -15.41 -19.43
N ALA A 84 1.25 -14.77 -18.77
CA ALA A 84 1.67 -15.08 -17.41
C ALA A 84 1.04 -14.17 -16.35
N GLU A 85 0.16 -13.24 -16.74
CA GLU A 85 -0.52 -12.31 -15.84
C GLU A 85 -1.17 -13.03 -14.65
N TRP A 86 -1.91 -14.11 -14.92
CA TRP A 86 -2.62 -14.88 -13.90
C TRP A 86 -1.68 -15.55 -12.89
N VAL A 87 -0.48 -15.97 -13.31
CA VAL A 87 0.52 -16.60 -12.44
C VAL A 87 1.04 -15.57 -11.44
N VAL A 88 1.40 -14.39 -11.94
CA VAL A 88 1.94 -13.30 -11.14
C VAL A 88 0.86 -12.76 -10.18
N ALA A 89 -0.37 -12.56 -10.66
CA ALA A 89 -1.49 -12.13 -9.82
C ALA A 89 -1.80 -13.14 -8.71
N ARG A 90 -1.83 -14.44 -9.04
CA ARG A 90 -2.10 -15.50 -8.06
C ARG A 90 -1.03 -15.57 -6.99
N MET A 91 0.24 -15.38 -7.33
CA MET A 91 1.32 -15.31 -6.36
C MET A 91 1.14 -14.12 -5.42
N LEU A 92 0.88 -12.93 -5.97
CA LEU A 92 0.67 -11.71 -5.18
C LEU A 92 -0.51 -11.84 -4.23
N ASP A 93 -1.65 -12.36 -4.69
CA ASP A 93 -2.84 -12.53 -3.84
C ASP A 93 -2.66 -13.63 -2.77
N LYS A 94 -1.88 -14.68 -3.05
CA LYS A 94 -1.62 -15.78 -2.11
C LYS A 94 -0.65 -15.36 -1.01
N ASP A 95 0.48 -14.77 -1.39
CA ASP A 95 1.58 -14.50 -0.46
C ASP A 95 1.43 -13.12 0.21
N PHE A 96 0.70 -12.20 -0.42
CA PHE A 96 0.46 -10.84 0.08
C PHE A 96 -1.03 -10.47 -0.01
N PRO A 97 -1.89 -11.13 0.78
CA PRO A 97 -3.32 -10.91 0.74
C PRO A 97 -3.65 -9.44 1.03
N LYS A 98 -4.52 -8.87 0.20
CA LYS A 98 -5.04 -7.52 0.43
C LYS A 98 -5.71 -7.52 1.80
N PRO A 99 -5.48 -6.50 2.66
CA PRO A 99 -6.23 -6.39 3.90
C PRO A 99 -7.71 -6.39 3.52
N GLU A 100 -8.48 -7.32 4.07
CA GLU A 100 -9.93 -7.30 3.91
C GLU A 100 -10.39 -5.87 4.14
N LYS A 101 -11.13 -5.31 3.18
CA LYS A 101 -11.84 -4.05 3.41
C LYS A 101 -12.82 -4.34 4.53
N GLY A 102 -12.36 -4.23 5.77
CA GLY A 102 -13.20 -4.30 6.95
C GLY A 102 -14.31 -3.32 6.72
N LYS A 103 -15.54 -3.83 6.58
CA LYS A 103 -16.75 -3.05 6.48
C LYS A 103 -16.63 -1.95 7.52
N GLY A 104 -16.36 -0.72 7.07
CA GLY A 104 -16.25 0.41 7.96
C GLY A 104 -17.59 0.57 8.64
N LYS A 105 -17.75 -0.02 9.83
CA LYS A 105 -18.74 0.44 10.80
C LYS A 105 -18.29 1.85 11.16
N ARG A 106 -18.75 2.80 10.34
CA ARG A 106 -18.74 4.22 10.60
C ARG A 106 -19.54 4.38 11.90
N LYS A 107 -18.89 4.27 13.06
CA LYS A 107 -19.45 4.71 14.33
C LYS A 107 -19.68 6.20 14.14
N LYS A 108 -20.92 6.58 13.78
CA LYS A 108 -21.42 7.94 13.98
C LYS A 108 -21.19 8.22 15.46
N GLN A 109 -20.12 8.93 15.79
CA GLN A 109 -20.02 9.61 17.06
C GLN A 109 -21.18 10.59 17.06
N GLY A 110 -22.26 10.22 17.74
CA GLY A 110 -23.37 11.11 18.00
C GLY A 110 -22.80 12.29 18.76
N GLY A 111 -22.66 13.42 18.06
CA GLY A 111 -22.46 14.70 18.71
C GLY A 111 -23.58 14.88 19.72
N LYS A 112 -23.25 14.88 21.01
CA LYS A 112 -24.15 15.38 22.04
C LYS A 112 -24.37 16.86 21.71
N ALA A 113 -25.46 17.15 20.99
CA ALA A 113 -25.98 18.50 20.87
C ALA A 113 -26.21 19.01 22.30
N ARG A 114 -25.42 20.00 22.71
CA ARG A 114 -25.61 20.71 23.97
C ARG A 114 -26.99 21.36 23.88
N LYS A 115 -27.92 20.86 24.70
CA LYS A 115 -29.26 21.42 24.86
C LYS A 115 -29.10 22.83 25.44
N ALA A 116 -29.21 23.86 24.59
CA ALA A 116 -29.33 25.24 25.02
C ALA A 116 -30.57 25.34 25.92
N ARG A 117 -30.38 25.56 27.21
CA ARG A 117 -31.47 25.94 28.10
C ARG A 117 -31.66 27.43 27.93
N ASN A 118 -32.72 27.80 27.22
CA ASN A 118 -33.31 29.13 27.35
C ASN A 118 -33.73 29.31 28.80
N HIS A 119 -33.11 30.24 29.51
CA HIS A 119 -33.71 30.82 30.71
C HIS A 119 -34.72 31.88 30.24
N PRO A 120 -36.01 31.78 30.59
CA PRO A 120 -36.91 32.92 30.48
C PRO A 120 -36.51 33.95 31.55
N ILE A 121 -36.23 35.17 31.11
CA ILE A 121 -36.17 36.35 31.98
C ILE A 121 -37.61 36.62 32.40
N ALA A 122 -37.92 36.31 33.66
CA ALA A 122 -39.16 36.77 34.27
C ALA A 122 -39.02 38.27 34.54
N ASN A 123 -39.84 39.05 33.84
CA ASN A 123 -40.23 40.38 34.28
C ASN A 123 -41.08 40.20 35.53
N ASP A 124 -40.63 40.75 36.66
CA ASP A 124 -41.54 41.14 37.74
C ASP A 124 -41.19 42.59 38.12
N PHE A 125 -42.08 43.49 37.70
CA PHE A 125 -42.29 44.80 38.29
C PHE A 125 -43.03 44.60 39.62
N ASN A 126 -42.47 45.10 40.73
CA ASN A 126 -43.11 46.10 41.60
C ASN A 126 -42.11 46.62 42.64
#